data_AF-A0A392PKT2-F1
#
_entry.id   AF-A0A392PKT2-F1
#
_cell.length_a   1.000
_cell.length_b   1.000
_cell.length_c   1.000
_cell.angle_alpha   90.00
_cell.angle_beta   90.00
_cell.angle_gamma   90.00
#
_symmetry.space_group_name_H-M   'P 1'
#
loop_
_entity.id
_entity.type
_entity.pdbx_description
1 polymer ?
#
loop_
_entity_poly.entity_id
_entity_poly.type
_entity_poly.pdbx_seq_one_letter_code
_entity_poly.pdbx_strand_id
1 'polypeptide(L)'
;MLLGERVCVCGDFNAVRSNEERRSSREGPRSSDHVPFNRFIDDNVAQLRGLPDHCPLVLMANEENWDPRPSRMLKCWKDIPGYQHFVRDKWSALQIDGWGGYVLKEKFKLIKVALKEWHHTHFQNLPSRINSLKIHLFDLEGKGEEEDLSETEVAEVHGISSDIHSLSRLNASISWQQSRSLWLKEGDANTKYFHSV
;
A
#
# COMPACT_ATOMS: atom_id res chain seq x y z
N MET A 1 1.56 -1.70 -16.79
CA MET A 1 1.41 -2.10 -18.19
C MET A 1 2.81 -2.40 -18.70
N LEU A 2 3.28 -3.63 -18.49
CA LEU A 2 4.57 -4.16 -18.97
C LEU A 2 4.34 -5.65 -19.27
N LEU A 3 3.40 -5.92 -20.17
CA LEU A 3 3.13 -7.30 -20.61
C LEU A 3 4.26 -7.72 -21.56
N GLY A 4 4.93 -8.83 -21.27
CA GLY A 4 5.85 -9.48 -22.20
C GLY A 4 7.24 -8.86 -22.33
N GLU A 5 7.57 -7.84 -21.54
CA GLU A 5 8.92 -7.26 -21.55
C GLU A 5 9.88 -8.08 -20.68
N ARG A 6 11.04 -8.44 -21.25
CA ARG A 6 12.15 -9.02 -20.49
C ARG A 6 12.78 -7.92 -19.65
N VAL A 7 12.56 -7.97 -18.34
CA VAL A 7 13.16 -7.01 -17.41
C VAL A 7 14.41 -7.64 -16.81
N CYS A 8 15.53 -6.92 -16.91
CA CYS A 8 16.77 -7.28 -16.25
C CYS A 8 16.75 -6.69 -14.83
N VAL A 9 16.84 -7.54 -13.82
CA VAL A 9 16.99 -7.09 -12.43
C VAL A 9 18.41 -7.39 -11.97
N CYS A 10 19.16 -6.32 -11.69
CA CYS A 10 20.48 -6.38 -11.09
C CYS A 10 20.35 -6.03 -9.60
N GLY A 11 20.90 -6.86 -8.72
CA GLY A 11 20.89 -6.64 -7.27
C GLY A 11 21.65 -7.71 -6.51
N ASP A 12 21.91 -7.45 -5.22
CA ASP A 12 22.46 -8.40 -4.27
C ASP A 12 21.33 -9.30 -3.74
N PHE A 13 21.06 -10.40 -4.44
CA PHE A 13 20.08 -11.37 -3.95
C PHE A 13 20.65 -12.08 -2.72
N ASN A 14 20.19 -11.71 -1.53
CA ASN A 14 20.50 -12.37 -0.25
C ASN A 14 19.77 -13.73 -0.11
N ALA A 15 19.78 -14.53 -1.17
CA ALA A 15 19.20 -15.86 -1.20
C ALA A 15 20.31 -16.90 -0.97
N VAL A 16 20.04 -17.84 -0.07
CA VAL A 16 20.96 -18.96 0.21
C VAL A 16 20.93 -19.91 -0.99
N ARG A 17 22.05 -20.04 -1.70
CA ARG A 17 22.20 -20.92 -2.87
C ARG A 17 22.75 -22.29 -2.49
N SER A 18 23.39 -22.39 -1.33
CA SER A 18 24.01 -23.62 -0.85
C SER A 18 23.83 -23.77 0.66
N ASN A 19 23.81 -25.01 1.18
CA ASN A 19 23.69 -25.22 2.63
C ASN A 19 24.93 -24.77 3.39
N GLU A 20 26.05 -24.64 2.68
CA GLU A 20 27.36 -24.21 3.15
C GLU A 20 27.42 -22.70 3.42
N GLU A 21 26.59 -21.90 2.74
CA GLU A 21 26.43 -20.45 2.99
C GLU A 21 25.77 -20.16 4.35
N ARG A 22 24.99 -21.10 4.89
CA ARG A 22 24.34 -20.95 6.19
C ARG A 22 25.31 -21.25 7.33
N ARG A 23 25.85 -20.20 7.96
CA ARG A 23 26.50 -20.29 9.26
C ARG A 23 25.46 -20.22 10.39
N SER A 24 24.96 -21.37 10.84
CA SER A 24 24.09 -21.47 12.02
C SER A 24 24.80 -22.26 13.13
N SER A 25 24.70 -21.79 14.37
CA SER A 25 25.25 -22.45 15.56
C SER A 25 24.38 -23.60 16.10
N ARG A 26 23.21 -23.85 15.49
CA ARG A 26 22.25 -24.88 15.94
C ARG A 26 22.01 -25.91 14.83
N GLU A 27 22.24 -27.18 15.16
CA GLU A 27 21.96 -28.35 14.33
C GLU A 27 20.46 -28.68 14.37
N GLY A 28 19.66 -27.94 13.60
CA GLY A 28 18.26 -28.27 13.33
C GLY A 28 18.05 -28.73 11.88
N PRO A 29 16.86 -29.29 11.54
CA PRO A 29 16.50 -29.60 10.16
C PRO A 29 16.64 -28.35 9.28
N ARG A 30 17.51 -28.41 8.27
CA ARG A 30 17.81 -27.28 7.38
C ARG A 30 16.73 -27.20 6.29
N SER A 31 16.20 -26.00 6.01
CA SER A 31 15.21 -25.84 4.95
C SER A 31 15.86 -26.04 3.58
N SER A 32 15.20 -26.83 2.73
CA SER A 32 15.63 -27.13 1.36
C SER A 32 15.19 -26.08 0.35
N ASP A 33 14.81 -24.88 0.80
CA ASP A 33 14.28 -23.80 -0.06
C ASP A 33 15.27 -23.31 -1.12
N HIS A 34 16.57 -23.61 -0.96
CA HIS A 34 17.61 -23.38 -1.96
C HIS A 34 17.41 -24.23 -3.23
N VAL A 35 16.76 -25.40 -3.13
CA VAL A 35 16.53 -26.31 -4.27
C VAL A 35 15.55 -25.73 -5.30
N PRO A 36 14.31 -25.31 -4.92
CA PRO A 36 13.40 -24.69 -5.87
C PRO A 36 13.92 -23.34 -6.38
N PHE A 37 14.66 -22.58 -5.56
CA PHE A 37 15.28 -21.34 -6.00
C PHE A 37 16.38 -21.59 -7.05
N ASN A 38 17.30 -22.53 -6.83
CA ASN A 38 18.34 -22.86 -7.81
C ASN A 38 17.73 -23.39 -9.11
N ARG A 39 16.68 -24.21 -9.03
CA ARG A 39 15.96 -24.68 -10.23
C ARG A 39 15.36 -23.51 -11.01
N PHE A 40 14.71 -22.57 -10.33
CA PHE A 40 14.20 -21.35 -10.96
C PHE A 40 15.31 -20.55 -11.66
N ILE A 41 16.49 -20.44 -11.05
CA ILE A 41 17.64 -19.77 -11.67
C ILE A 41 18.08 -20.56 -12.92
N ASP A 42 18.27 -21.87 -12.82
CA ASP A 42 18.73 -22.70 -13.95
C ASP A 42 17.75 -22.67 -15.13
N ASP A 43 16.44 -22.69 -14.85
CA ASP A 43 15.37 -22.66 -15.85
C ASP A 43 15.28 -21.30 -16.58
N ASN A 44 15.70 -20.21 -15.93
CA ASN A 44 15.61 -18.84 -16.48
C ASN A 44 16.97 -18.27 -16.95
N VAL A 45 18.10 -18.89 -16.58
CA VAL A 45 19.46 -18.49 -16.97
C VAL A 45 19.90 -19.27 -18.22
N ALA A 46 19.26 -18.99 -19.35
CA ALA A 46 19.80 -19.35 -20.67
C ALA A 46 20.46 -18.12 -21.31
N GLN A 47 21.61 -17.69 -20.75
CA GLN A 47 22.77 -17.05 -21.42
C GLN A 47 23.66 -16.34 -20.37
N LEU A 48 24.39 -17.12 -19.58
CA LEU A 48 25.61 -16.62 -18.92
C LEU A 48 26.67 -16.34 -19.99
N ARG A 49 26.77 -15.09 -20.47
CA ARG A 49 28.00 -14.59 -21.10
C ARG A 49 28.74 -13.79 -20.03
N GLY A 50 29.89 -14.30 -19.64
CA GLY A 50 30.48 -14.09 -18.33
C GLY A 50 30.84 -12.65 -17.98
N LEU A 51 30.77 -12.36 -16.69
CA LEU A 51 31.80 -11.69 -15.88
C LEU A 51 31.54 -11.94 -14.36
N PRO A 52 32.59 -11.91 -13.50
CA PRO A 52 32.70 -12.12 -12.05
C PRO A 52 31.60 -11.98 -10.99
N ASP A 53 30.65 -11.06 -11.05
CA ASP A 53 30.12 -10.51 -9.78
C ASP A 53 28.68 -10.03 -9.85
N HIS A 54 28.14 -9.93 -11.05
CA HIS A 54 26.79 -9.45 -11.28
C HIS A 54 26.11 -10.38 -12.27
N CYS A 55 25.59 -11.50 -11.77
CA CYS A 55 24.77 -12.41 -12.56
C CYS A 55 23.37 -11.78 -12.70
N PRO A 56 23.03 -11.17 -13.86
CA PRO A 56 21.75 -10.51 -14.01
C PRO A 56 20.67 -11.58 -14.13
N LEU A 57 19.62 -11.49 -13.31
CA LEU A 57 18.48 -12.38 -13.44
C LEU A 57 17.51 -11.79 -14.46
N VAL A 58 17.28 -12.54 -15.53
CA VAL A 58 16.23 -12.24 -16.50
C VAL A 58 14.94 -12.86 -15.96
N LEU A 59 14.05 -12.02 -15.44
CA LEU A 59 12.76 -12.46 -14.94
C LEU A 59 11.73 -12.32 -16.05
N MET A 60 11.00 -13.39 -16.33
CA MET A 60 9.77 -13.31 -17.11
C MET A 60 8.61 -13.04 -16.16
N ALA A 61 8.04 -11.84 -16.25
CA ALA A 61 6.84 -11.50 -15.51
C ALA A 61 5.64 -12.20 -16.15
N ASN A 62 5.33 -13.41 -15.67
CA ASN A 62 4.03 -14.03 -15.96
C ASN A 62 2.96 -13.39 -15.07
N GLU A 63 1.73 -13.29 -15.58
CA GLU A 63 0.54 -12.97 -14.78
C GLU A 63 0.17 -14.14 -13.87
N GLU A 64 1.07 -14.55 -12.99
CA GLU A 64 0.65 -15.35 -11.84
C GLU A 64 -0.13 -14.44 -10.90
N ASN A 65 -1.38 -14.81 -10.67
CA ASN A 65 -2.26 -14.14 -9.73
C ASN A 65 -1.76 -14.43 -8.31
N TRP A 66 -0.67 -13.77 -7.92
CA TRP A 66 -0.21 -13.73 -6.53
C TRP A 66 -1.40 -13.28 -5.71
N ASP A 67 -1.79 -14.12 -4.75
CA ASP A 67 -2.97 -14.01 -3.89
C ASP A 67 -3.40 -12.57 -3.53
N PRO A 68 -4.69 -12.35 -3.17
CA PRO A 68 -5.24 -11.03 -2.90
C PRO A 68 -4.28 -10.15 -2.11
N ARG A 69 -3.85 -9.06 -2.75
CA ARG A 69 -2.83 -8.14 -2.23
C ARG A 69 -3.11 -7.84 -0.76
N PRO A 70 -2.14 -8.05 0.15
CA PRO A 70 -2.36 -7.79 1.57
C PRO A 70 -2.84 -6.36 1.78
N SER A 71 -4.08 -6.22 2.23
CA SER A 71 -4.65 -4.92 2.54
C SER A 71 -3.87 -4.30 3.70
N ARG A 72 -3.29 -3.13 3.46
CA ARG A 72 -2.61 -2.33 4.48
C ARG A 72 -3.52 -1.20 4.94
N MET A 73 -3.42 -0.87 6.22
CA MET A 73 -4.09 0.29 6.80
C MET A 73 -3.65 1.56 6.07
N LEU A 74 -4.59 2.41 5.66
CA LEU A 74 -4.25 3.68 5.02
C LEU A 74 -3.86 4.70 6.09
N LYS A 75 -2.69 5.34 5.93
CA LYS A 75 -2.16 6.31 6.91
C LYS A 75 -3.11 7.50 7.08
N CYS A 76 -3.78 7.90 6.01
CA CYS A 76 -4.69 9.04 5.98
C CYS A 76 -6.00 8.82 6.75
N TRP A 77 -6.32 7.58 7.20
CA TRP A 77 -7.52 7.33 8.00
C TRP A 77 -7.58 8.17 9.26
N LYS A 78 -6.44 8.43 9.91
CA LYS A 78 -6.37 9.24 11.13
C LYS A 78 -6.80 10.70 10.92
N ASP A 79 -6.68 11.20 9.70
CA ASP A 79 -6.91 12.59 9.33
C ASP A 79 -8.39 12.83 8.95
N ILE A 80 -9.19 11.76 8.95
CA ILE A 80 -10.61 11.81 8.58
C ILE A 80 -11.45 12.09 9.83
N PRO A 81 -12.36 13.08 9.79
CA PRO A 81 -13.29 13.35 10.89
C PRO A 81 -14.06 12.09 11.32
N GLY A 82 -14.14 11.87 12.63
CA GLY A 82 -14.84 10.71 13.19
C GLY A 82 -14.00 9.43 13.32
N TYR A 83 -12.82 9.34 12.70
CA TYR A 83 -11.95 8.15 12.79
C TYR A 83 -11.65 7.75 14.24
N GLN A 84 -11.25 8.71 15.07
CA GLN A 84 -10.87 8.47 16.46
C GLN A 84 -12.05 7.94 17.29
N HIS A 85 -13.24 8.48 17.06
CA HIS A 85 -14.45 8.03 17.75
C HIS A 85 -14.82 6.62 17.30
N PHE A 86 -14.85 6.37 15.99
CA PHE A 86 -15.10 5.05 15.41
C PHE A 86 -14.19 3.97 15.99
N VAL A 87 -12.87 4.23 16.02
CA VAL A 87 -11.89 3.27 16.54
C VAL A 87 -12.10 2.99 18.02
N ARG A 88 -12.32 4.03 18.84
CA ARG A 88 -12.56 3.87 20.29
C ARG A 88 -13.82 3.08 20.57
N ASP A 89 -14.92 3.42 19.88
CA ASP A 89 -16.21 2.79 20.11
C ASP A 89 -16.17 1.32 19.69
N LYS A 90 -15.61 1.03 18.51
CA LYS A 90 -15.42 -0.34 18.04
C LYS A 90 -14.50 -1.12 18.96
N TRP A 91 -13.36 -0.57 19.37
CA TRP A 91 -12.44 -1.26 20.29
C TRP A 91 -13.09 -1.64 21.62
N SER A 92 -13.90 -0.73 22.17
CA SER A 92 -14.59 -0.90 23.44
C SER A 92 -15.75 -1.91 23.34
N ALA A 93 -16.41 -1.97 22.19
CA ALA A 93 -17.47 -2.94 21.91
C ALA A 93 -16.95 -4.37 21.71
N LEU A 94 -15.67 -4.54 21.32
CA LEU A 94 -15.08 -5.87 21.11
C LEU A 94 -14.82 -6.58 22.46
N GLN A 95 -15.66 -7.58 22.75
CA GLN A 95 -15.47 -8.53 23.85
C GLN A 95 -14.88 -9.83 23.30
N ILE A 96 -13.67 -10.18 23.73
CA ILE A 96 -12.95 -11.37 23.29
C ILE A 96 -12.32 -11.99 24.52
N ASP A 97 -12.56 -13.29 24.71
CA ASP A 97 -12.03 -14.05 25.83
C ASP A 97 -10.73 -14.78 25.44
N GLY A 98 -9.87 -15.00 26.43
CA GLY A 98 -8.63 -15.75 26.28
C GLY A 98 -7.42 -15.05 26.92
N TRP A 99 -6.23 -15.56 26.67
CA TRP A 99 -5.00 -14.94 27.15
C TRP A 99 -4.73 -13.61 26.42
N GLY A 100 -4.06 -12.67 27.10
CA GLY A 100 -3.92 -11.29 26.63
C GLY A 100 -3.37 -11.12 25.20
N GLY A 101 -2.43 -11.98 24.79
CA GLY A 101 -1.90 -11.95 23.41
C GLY A 101 -2.91 -12.39 22.35
N TYR A 102 -3.76 -13.37 22.66
CA TYR A 102 -4.84 -13.78 21.76
C TYR A 102 -5.92 -12.70 21.65
N VAL A 103 -6.35 -12.14 22.79
CA VAL A 103 -7.31 -11.04 22.84
C VAL A 103 -6.82 -9.87 21.99
N LEU A 104 -5.56 -9.47 22.16
CA LEU A 104 -4.96 -8.38 21.40
C LEU A 104 -4.93 -8.67 19.89
N LYS A 105 -4.46 -9.87 19.50
CA LYS A 105 -4.42 -10.32 18.10
C LYS A 105 -5.80 -10.27 17.44
N GLU A 106 -6.82 -10.85 18.08
CA GLU A 106 -8.16 -10.89 17.49
C GLU A 106 -8.82 -9.51 17.49
N LYS A 107 -8.58 -8.66 18.50
CA LYS A 107 -9.05 -7.27 18.45
C LYS A 107 -8.45 -6.50 17.28
N PHE A 108 -7.14 -6.63 17.03
CA PHE A 108 -6.51 -5.99 15.87
C PHE A 108 -7.07 -6.52 14.54
N LYS A 109 -7.32 -7.82 14.44
CA LYS A 109 -7.93 -8.43 13.25
C LYS A 109 -9.33 -7.85 12.99
N LEU A 110 -10.18 -7.76 14.02
CA LEU A 110 -11.54 -7.24 13.89
C LEU A 110 -11.56 -5.73 13.60
N ILE A 111 -10.71 -4.94 14.26
CA ILE A 111 -10.54 -3.52 13.93
C ILE A 111 -10.13 -3.34 12.47
N LYS A 112 -9.18 -4.15 11.98
CA LYS A 112 -8.72 -4.07 10.59
C LYS A 112 -9.88 -4.28 9.61
N VAL A 113 -10.78 -5.23 9.89
CA VAL A 113 -11.97 -5.48 9.06
C VAL A 113 -12.94 -4.30 9.15
N ALA A 114 -13.28 -3.87 10.36
CA ALA A 114 -14.21 -2.76 10.59
C ALA A 114 -13.72 -1.46 9.91
N LEU A 115 -12.42 -1.17 9.97
CA LEU A 115 -11.83 0.00 9.31
C LEU A 115 -11.91 -0.07 7.77
N LYS A 116 -11.82 -1.26 7.18
CA LYS A 116 -12.02 -1.40 5.73
C LYS A 116 -13.45 -1.08 5.34
N GLU A 117 -14.43 -1.59 6.07
CA GLU A 117 -15.85 -1.32 5.84
C GLU A 117 -16.16 0.16 6.04
N TRP A 118 -15.61 0.75 7.10
CA TRP A 118 -15.73 2.18 7.36
C TRP A 118 -15.11 3.01 6.23
N HIS A 119 -13.92 2.63 5.76
CA HIS A 119 -13.29 3.30 4.62
C HIS A 119 -14.14 3.19 3.36
N HIS A 120 -14.67 2.00 3.06
CA HIS A 120 -15.52 1.78 1.90
C HIS A 120 -16.79 2.64 1.95
N THR A 121 -17.47 2.69 3.10
CA THR A 121 -18.68 3.52 3.26
C THR A 121 -18.42 5.03 3.16
N HIS A 122 -17.26 5.51 3.61
CA HIS A 122 -16.95 6.95 3.64
C HIS A 122 -16.25 7.45 2.35
N PHE A 123 -15.54 6.57 1.64
CA PHE A 123 -14.61 6.95 0.58
C PHE A 123 -14.80 6.22 -0.74
N GLN A 124 -15.87 5.45 -0.88
CA GLN A 124 -16.37 5.11 -2.21
C GLN A 124 -16.56 6.39 -3.03
N ASN A 125 -16.08 6.37 -4.27
CA ASN A 125 -16.31 7.43 -5.25
C ASN A 125 -15.68 8.79 -4.92
N LEU A 126 -14.57 8.83 -4.18
CA LEU A 126 -13.75 10.05 -3.98
C LEU A 126 -13.52 10.84 -5.29
N PRO A 127 -13.06 10.21 -6.40
CA PRO A 127 -12.88 10.91 -7.66
C PRO A 127 -14.18 11.53 -8.19
N SER A 128 -15.29 10.80 -8.11
CA SER A 128 -16.60 11.29 -8.56
C SER A 128 -17.09 12.46 -7.71
N ARG A 129 -16.93 12.40 -6.38
CA ARG A 129 -17.28 13.51 -5.47
C ARG A 129 -16.47 14.76 -5.76
N ILE A 130 -15.16 14.61 -5.98
CA ILE A 130 -14.30 15.74 -6.38
C ILE A 130 -14.78 16.31 -7.71
N ASN A 131 -15.13 15.46 -8.68
CA ASN A 131 -15.63 15.92 -9.98
C ASN A 131 -16.97 16.64 -9.88
N SER A 132 -17.92 16.13 -9.09
CA SER A 132 -19.20 16.79 -8.84
C SER A 132 -19.01 18.16 -8.19
N LEU A 133 -18.12 18.27 -7.20
CA LEU A 133 -17.80 19.56 -6.58
C LEU A 133 -17.14 20.54 -7.57
N LYS A 134 -16.27 20.06 -8.46
CA LYS A 134 -15.68 20.89 -9.52
C LYS A 134 -16.70 21.40 -10.52
N ILE A 135 -17.65 20.56 -10.92
CA ILE A 135 -18.76 20.96 -11.80
C ILE A 135 -19.58 22.04 -11.09
N HIS A 136 -19.95 21.83 -9.83
CA HIS A 136 -20.73 22.79 -9.07
C HIS A 136 -20.01 24.13 -8.88
N LEU A 137 -18.69 24.09 -8.63
CA LEU A 137 -17.87 25.29 -8.57
C LEU A 137 -17.86 26.04 -9.90
N PHE A 138 -17.71 25.32 -11.02
CA PHE A 138 -17.72 25.91 -12.36
C PHE A 138 -19.07 26.58 -12.67
N ASP A 139 -20.19 25.97 -12.26
CA ASP A 139 -21.52 26.55 -12.44
C ASP A 139 -21.69 27.86 -11.64
N LEU A 140 -21.18 27.92 -10.41
CA LEU A 140 -21.19 29.13 -9.58
C LEU A 140 -20.25 30.21 -10.11
N GLU A 141 -19.08 29.83 -10.61
CA GLU A 141 -18.14 30.76 -11.27
C GLU A 141 -18.77 31.36 -12.52
N GLY A 142 -19.40 30.53 -13.37
CA GLY A 142 -20.11 31.00 -14.57
C GLY A 142 -21.26 31.95 -14.24
N LYS A 143 -22.02 31.67 -13.18
CA LYS A 143 -23.04 32.61 -12.69
C LYS A 143 -22.44 33.95 -12.26
N GLY A 144 -21.29 33.92 -11.59
CA GLY A 144 -20.56 35.12 -11.15
C GLY A 144 -19.98 35.98 -12.29
N GLU A 145 -19.87 35.43 -13.51
CA GLU A 145 -19.49 36.19 -14.70
C GLU A 145 -20.68 36.96 -15.31
N GLU A 146 -21.91 36.48 -15.11
CA GLU A 146 -23.13 37.10 -15.64
C GLU A 146 -23.74 38.11 -14.65
N GLU A 147 -23.72 37.79 -13.35
CA GLU A 147 -24.33 38.58 -12.28
C GLU A 147 -23.48 38.56 -11.00
N ASP A 148 -23.65 39.56 -10.13
CA ASP A 148 -22.99 39.58 -8.83
C ASP A 148 -23.51 38.42 -7.95
N LEU A 149 -22.57 37.62 -7.42
CA LEU A 149 -22.90 36.55 -6.48
C LEU A 149 -23.40 37.12 -5.14
N SER A 150 -24.40 36.45 -4.57
CA SER A 150 -24.82 36.73 -3.20
C SER A 150 -23.74 36.36 -2.18
N GLU A 151 -23.78 36.97 -1.00
CA GLU A 151 -22.85 36.65 0.10
C GLU A 151 -22.89 35.16 0.48
N THR A 152 -24.06 34.53 0.36
CA THR A 152 -24.24 33.09 0.57
C THR A 152 -23.52 32.23 -0.47
N GLU A 153 -23.57 32.63 -1.74
CA GLU A 153 -22.90 31.90 -2.83
C GLU A 153 -21.39 32.08 -2.77
N VAL A 154 -20.91 33.26 -2.37
CA VAL A 154 -19.47 33.49 -2.12
C VAL A 154 -18.97 32.58 -0.99
N ALA A 155 -19.71 32.48 0.11
CA ALA A 155 -19.36 31.56 1.20
C ALA A 155 -19.37 30.09 0.74
N GLU A 156 -20.32 29.72 -0.11
CA GLU A 156 -20.41 28.38 -0.70
C GLU A 156 -19.22 28.05 -1.61
N VAL A 157 -18.81 28.98 -2.48
CA VAL A 157 -17.61 28.85 -3.33
C VAL A 157 -16.36 28.56 -2.49
N HIS A 158 -16.18 29.28 -1.38
CA HIS A 158 -15.08 29.04 -0.45
C HIS A 158 -15.17 27.65 0.22
N GLY A 159 -16.37 27.24 0.62
CA GLY A 159 -16.63 25.92 1.19
C GLY A 159 -16.28 24.79 0.20
N ILE A 160 -16.81 24.88 -1.03
CA ILE A 160 -16.57 23.92 -2.10
C ILE A 160 -15.08 23.83 -2.43
N SER A 161 -14.39 24.97 -2.54
CA SER A 161 -12.94 24.99 -2.78
C SER A 161 -12.16 24.27 -1.68
N SER A 162 -12.48 24.54 -0.41
CA SER A 162 -11.86 23.86 0.73
C SER A 162 -12.10 22.34 0.68
N ASP A 163 -13.32 21.92 0.35
CA ASP A 163 -13.69 20.51 0.22
C ASP A 163 -12.95 19.82 -0.93
N ILE A 164 -12.87 20.45 -2.11
CA ILE A 164 -12.09 19.95 -3.24
C ILE A 164 -10.63 19.75 -2.83
N HIS A 165 -10.03 20.74 -2.16
CA HIS A 165 -8.65 20.64 -1.70
C HIS A 165 -8.45 19.50 -0.69
N SER A 166 -9.34 19.37 0.30
CA SER A 166 -9.23 18.34 1.33
C SER A 166 -9.39 16.92 0.75
N LEU A 167 -10.41 16.71 -0.09
CA LEU A 167 -10.66 15.44 -0.76
C LEU A 167 -9.55 15.08 -1.76
N SER A 168 -9.00 16.07 -2.47
CA SER A 168 -7.88 15.85 -3.40
C SER A 168 -6.60 15.43 -2.66
N ARG A 169 -6.28 16.07 -1.53
CA ARG A 169 -5.15 15.65 -0.68
C ARG A 169 -5.32 14.23 -0.18
N LEU A 170 -6.53 13.87 0.24
CA LEU A 170 -6.84 12.52 0.68
C LEU A 170 -6.70 11.50 -0.44
N ASN A 171 -7.29 11.78 -1.61
CA ASN A 171 -7.18 10.92 -2.79
C ASN A 171 -5.72 10.71 -3.21
N ALA A 172 -4.93 11.78 -3.25
CA ALA A 172 -3.50 11.71 -3.52
C ALA A 172 -2.74 10.86 -2.49
N SER A 173 -3.05 10.99 -1.19
CA SER A 173 -2.45 10.17 -0.13
C SER A 173 -2.74 8.68 -0.32
N ILE A 174 -3.99 8.34 -0.65
CA ILE A 174 -4.43 6.96 -0.92
C ILE A 174 -3.69 6.43 -2.15
N SER A 175 -3.72 7.16 -3.27
CA SER A 175 -3.05 6.76 -4.51
C SER A 175 -1.54 6.60 -4.31
N TRP A 176 -0.89 7.47 -3.54
CA TRP A 176 0.53 7.40 -3.27
C TRP A 176 0.92 6.20 -2.41
N GLN A 177 0.10 5.87 -1.41
CA GLN A 177 0.31 4.66 -0.61
C GLN A 177 0.06 3.38 -1.44
N GLN A 178 -0.95 3.39 -2.30
CA GLN A 178 -1.27 2.26 -3.18
C GLN A 178 -0.23 2.06 -4.30
N SER A 179 0.36 3.15 -4.82
CA SER A 179 1.38 3.10 -5.87
C SER A 179 2.74 2.58 -5.38
N ARG A 180 2.93 2.41 -4.07
CA ARG A 180 4.19 1.96 -3.44
C ARG A 180 5.39 2.87 -3.75
N SER A 181 5.17 4.11 -4.22
CA SER A 181 6.24 5.08 -4.50
C SER A 181 7.06 5.39 -3.23
N LEU A 182 6.40 5.44 -2.07
CA LEU A 182 7.04 5.46 -0.75
C LEU A 182 7.97 4.29 -0.50
N TRP A 183 7.60 3.08 -0.90
CA TRP A 183 8.36 1.87 -0.57
C TRP A 183 9.67 1.80 -1.33
N LEU A 184 9.68 2.27 -2.58
CA LEU A 184 10.90 2.41 -3.36
C LEU A 184 11.89 3.40 -2.71
N LYS A 185 11.39 4.40 -1.98
CA LYS A 185 12.20 5.46 -1.36
C LYS A 185 12.55 5.20 0.10
N GLU A 186 11.62 4.68 0.89
CA GLU A 186 11.71 4.50 2.35
C GLU A 186 12.11 3.08 2.76
N GLY A 187 12.03 2.11 1.84
CA GLY A 187 12.25 0.69 2.14
C GLY A 187 11.07 0.06 2.89
N ASP A 188 11.22 -1.23 3.20
CA ASP A 188 10.36 -1.96 4.13
C ASP A 188 10.76 -1.60 5.59
N ALA A 189 9.80 -1.63 6.52
CA ALA A 189 10.06 -1.45 7.95
C ALA A 189 11.12 -2.42 8.49
N ASN A 190 11.27 -3.60 7.89
CA ASN A 190 12.32 -4.57 8.24
C ASN A 190 13.69 -4.25 7.63
N THR A 191 13.78 -3.41 6.59
CA THR A 191 15.04 -3.20 5.86
C THR A 191 16.10 -2.53 6.75
N LYS A 192 15.74 -1.56 7.60
CA LYS A 192 16.71 -0.96 8.53
C LYS A 192 17.25 -1.94 9.59
N TYR A 193 16.44 -2.91 10.00
CA TYR A 193 16.82 -3.90 11.01
C TYR A 193 17.84 -4.91 10.47
N PHE A 194 17.72 -5.31 9.20
CA PHE A 194 18.62 -6.27 8.58
C PHE A 194 19.83 -5.66 7.85
N HIS A 195 19.81 -4.34 7.59
CA HIS A 195 20.86 -3.64 6.83
C HIS A 195 21.56 -2.53 7.62
N SER A 196 21.44 -2.51 8.95
CA SER A 196 22.34 -1.72 9.81
C SER A 196 23.56 -2.55 10.17
N VAL A 197 24.67 -2.31 9.46
CA VAL A 197 26.03 -2.70 9.85
C VAL A 197 26.77 -1.45 10.32
#